data_AF-A0A225X3S1-F1
#
_entry.id   AF-A0A225X3S1-F1
#
_cell.length_a   1.000
_cell.length_b   1.000
_cell.length_c   1.000
_cell.angle_alpha   90.00
_cell.angle_beta   90.00
_cell.angle_gamma   90.00
#
_symmetry.space_group_name_H-M   'P 1'
#
loop_
_entity.id
_entity.type
_entity.pdbx_description
1 polymer ?
#
loop_
_entity_poly.entity_id
_entity_poly.type
_entity_poly.pdbx_seq_one_letter_code
_entity_poly.pdbx_strand_id
1 'polypeptide(L)'
;MLILADHTKSFHVVCDASDFAIGCALMQFDDERRKRVASYQSRQLKPAERNYLVHDKELLVMRYAFIKFRVYLLGEQTFAVYTDHASLRTAAKNPHLSQRMARWLSLFAEYNFVVHYKPGKTNMR
;
A
#
# COMPACT_ATOMS: atom_id res chain seq x y z
N MET A 1 -9.29 -8.86 -16.02
CA MET A 1 -8.14 -9.29 -16.83
C MET A 1 -6.89 -8.70 -16.23
N LEU A 2 -5.91 -9.54 -15.90
CA LEU A 2 -4.60 -9.12 -15.40
C LEU A 2 -3.70 -8.76 -16.58
N ILE A 3 -2.76 -7.84 -16.37
CA ILE A 3 -1.71 -7.50 -17.35
C ILE A 3 -0.34 -7.97 -16.89
N LEU A 4 0.59 -8.17 -17.82
CA LEU A 4 2.01 -8.30 -17.48
C LEU A 4 2.52 -6.93 -17.04
N ALA A 5 3.35 -6.92 -15.99
CA ALA A 5 3.97 -5.71 -15.50
C ALA A 5 5.00 -5.17 -16.49
N ASP A 6 4.90 -3.90 -16.82
CA ASP A 6 5.78 -3.19 -17.76
C ASP A 6 6.65 -2.19 -16.99
N HIS A 7 7.95 -2.47 -16.85
CA HIS A 7 8.87 -1.61 -16.10
C HIS A 7 9.11 -0.23 -16.73
N THR A 8 8.60 0.04 -17.93
CA THR A 8 8.67 1.37 -18.54
C THR A 8 7.55 2.31 -18.08
N LYS A 9 6.54 1.77 -17.38
CA LYS A 9 5.34 2.49 -16.96
C LYS A 9 5.29 2.63 -15.44
N SER A 10 4.83 3.78 -14.97
CA SER A 10 4.69 4.04 -13.53
C SER A 10 3.77 3.03 -12.85
N PHE A 11 4.20 2.56 -11.69
CA PHE A 11 3.41 1.67 -10.85
C PHE A 11 2.47 2.46 -9.92
N HIS A 12 1.32 1.84 -9.65
CA HIS A 12 0.32 2.31 -8.72
C HIS A 12 -0.04 1.17 -7.77
N VAL A 13 0.05 1.39 -6.47
CA VAL A 13 -0.33 0.42 -5.45
C VAL A 13 -1.62 0.89 -4.81
N VAL A 14 -2.63 0.04 -4.75
CA VAL A 14 -3.83 0.28 -3.93
C VAL A 14 -3.76 -0.61 -2.72
N CYS A 15 -3.97 -0.04 -1.54
CA CYS A 15 -4.01 -0.75 -0.26
C CYS A 15 -5.40 -0.61 0.36
N ASP A 16 -5.87 -1.69 0.98
CA ASP A 16 -7.13 -1.76 1.71
C ASP A 16 -6.97 -2.66 2.93
N ALA A 17 -7.53 -2.24 4.06
CA ALA A 17 -7.47 -2.97 5.31
C ALA A 17 -8.86 -3.07 5.93
N SER A 18 -9.18 -4.26 6.44
CA SER A 18 -10.38 -4.54 7.21
C SER A 18 -10.00 -5.05 8.60
N ASP A 19 -11.01 -5.35 9.42
CA ASP A 19 -10.78 -5.97 10.73
C ASP A 19 -10.24 -7.40 10.68
N PHE A 20 -10.34 -8.06 9.53
CA PHE A 20 -10.01 -9.49 9.39
C PHE A 20 -8.88 -9.78 8.41
N ALA A 21 -8.69 -8.92 7.41
CA ALA A 21 -7.72 -9.14 6.34
C ALA A 21 -7.17 -7.82 5.81
N ILE A 22 -5.99 -7.92 5.21
CA ILE A 22 -5.34 -6.85 4.46
C ILE A 22 -5.20 -7.27 3.00
N GLY A 23 -5.34 -6.30 2.10
CA GLY A 23 -5.27 -6.52 0.66
C GLY A 23 -4.58 -5.38 -0.06
N CYS A 24 -3.85 -5.70 -1.12
CA CYS A 24 -3.27 -4.72 -2.00
C CYS A 24 -3.26 -5.20 -3.46
N ALA A 25 -3.22 -4.24 -4.38
CA ALA A 25 -3.14 -4.47 -5.80
C ALA A 25 -2.04 -3.61 -6.42
N LEU A 26 -1.22 -4.22 -7.26
CA LEU A 26 -0.29 -3.53 -8.15
C LEU A 26 -0.99 -3.25 -9.47
N MET A 27 -0.97 -2.00 -9.90
CA MET A 27 -1.70 -1.51 -11.06
C MET A 27 -0.79 -0.65 -11.95
N GLN A 28 -1.12 -0.61 -13.24
CA GLN A 28 -0.53 0.31 -14.21
C GLN A 28 -1.63 0.84 -15.14
N PHE A 29 -1.33 1.94 -15.82
CA PHE A 29 -2.18 2.43 -16.89
C PHE A 29 -1.80 1.75 -18.21
N ASP A 30 -2.78 1.24 -18.95
CA ASP A 30 -2.56 0.82 -20.33
C ASP A 30 -2.41 2.03 -21.27
N ASP A 31 -2.11 1.78 -22.55
CA ASP A 31 -1.88 2.84 -23.54
C ASP A 31 -3.14 3.72 -23.77
N GLU A 32 -4.32 3.18 -23.44
CA GLU A 32 -5.61 3.89 -23.46
C GLU A 32 -5.90 4.62 -22.13
N ARG A 33 -4.91 4.75 -21.24
CA ARG A 33 -5.03 5.38 -19.91
C ARG A 33 -6.07 4.72 -19.00
N ARG A 34 -6.35 3.43 -19.18
CA ARG A 34 -7.22 2.67 -18.26
C ARG A 34 -6.37 2.00 -17.19
N LYS A 35 -6.83 2.05 -15.95
CA LYS A 35 -6.20 1.31 -14.85
C LYS A 35 -6.38 -0.19 -15.06
N ARG A 36 -5.28 -0.91 -15.12
CA ARG A 36 -5.21 -2.37 -15.22
C ARG A 36 -4.46 -2.92 -14.04
N VAL A 37 -4.88 -4.09 -13.55
CA VAL A 37 -4.23 -4.75 -12.43
C VAL A 37 -3.17 -5.72 -12.96
N ALA A 38 -1.96 -5.61 -12.44
CA ALA A 38 -0.87 -6.54 -12.72
C ALA A 38 -0.86 -7.71 -11.72
N SER A 39 -1.10 -7.43 -10.43
CA SER A 39 -1.16 -8.46 -9.38
C SER A 39 -2.03 -8.04 -8.20
N TYR A 40 -2.75 -9.00 -7.63
CA TYR A 40 -3.38 -8.86 -6.31
C TYR A 40 -2.59 -9.63 -5.26
N GLN A 41 -2.56 -9.12 -4.03
CA GLN A 41 -1.96 -9.77 -2.87
C GLN A 41 -2.85 -9.52 -1.66
N SER A 42 -3.20 -10.57 -0.93
CA SER A 42 -3.98 -10.44 0.30
C SER A 42 -3.59 -11.51 1.32
N ARG A 43 -3.90 -11.27 2.58
CA ARG A 43 -3.82 -12.27 3.63
C ARG A 43 -4.75 -11.92 4.79
N GLN A 44 -5.15 -12.94 5.54
CA GLN A 44 -5.81 -12.72 6.83
C GLN A 44 -4.85 -12.11 7.85
N LEU A 45 -5.40 -11.30 8.74
CA LEU A 45 -4.70 -10.76 9.89
C LEU A 45 -4.48 -11.87 10.93
N LYS A 46 -3.27 -11.93 11.48
CA LYS A 46 -2.95 -12.79 12.62
C LYS A 46 -3.75 -12.33 13.85
N PRO A 47 -4.01 -13.21 14.84
CA PRO A 47 -4.77 -12.83 16.04
C PRO A 47 -4.27 -11.55 16.72
N ALA A 48 -2.94 -11.38 16.85
CA ALA A 48 -2.35 -10.18 17.42
C ALA A 48 -2.55 -8.91 16.54
N GLU A 49 -2.58 -9.06 15.22
CA GLU A 49 -2.75 -7.94 14.28
C GLU A 49 -4.20 -7.48 14.17
N ARG A 50 -5.18 -8.34 14.49
CA ARG A 50 -6.61 -7.96 14.55
C ARG A 50 -6.88 -6.93 15.63
N ASN A 51 -6.10 -6.97 16.71
CA ASN A 51 -6.19 -6.03 17.83
C ASN A 51 -5.49 -4.69 17.55
N TYR A 52 -4.86 -4.53 16.38
CA TYR A 52 -4.26 -3.26 16.01
C TYR A 52 -5.34 -2.21 15.75
N LEU A 53 -5.01 -0.96 16.09
CA LEU A 53 -5.82 0.18 15.74
C LEU A 53 -5.89 0.31 14.21
N VAL A 54 -6.96 0.94 13.71
CA VAL A 54 -7.21 1.10 12.25
C VAL A 54 -6.00 1.67 11.52
N HIS A 55 -5.37 2.72 12.08
CA HIS A 55 -4.16 3.33 11.53
C HIS A 55 -2.95 2.38 11.47
N ASP A 56 -2.81 1.47 12.43
CA ASP A 56 -1.73 0.47 12.44
C ASP A 56 -1.98 -0.64 11.41
N LYS A 57 -3.24 -1.01 11.19
CA LYS A 57 -3.65 -1.98 10.14
C LYS A 57 -3.34 -1.43 8.74
N GLU A 58 -3.47 -0.13 8.54
CA GLU A 58 -3.14 0.53 7.26
C GLU A 58 -1.64 0.56 6.97
N LEU A 59 -0.84 0.93 7.97
CA LEU A 59 0.62 0.84 7.87
C LEU A 59 1.06 -0.61 7.62
N LEU A 60 0.38 -1.57 8.26
CA LEU A 60 0.63 -2.99 8.06
C LEU A 60 0.35 -3.44 6.62
N VAL A 61 -0.75 -3.00 5.99
CA VAL A 61 -1.04 -3.34 4.58
C VAL A 61 -0.05 -2.69 3.62
N MET A 62 0.39 -1.45 3.88
CA MET A 62 1.44 -0.83 3.06
C MET A 62 2.76 -1.57 3.15
N ARG A 63 3.18 -1.94 4.37
CA ARG A 63 4.35 -2.81 4.56
C ARG A 63 4.19 -4.13 3.82
N TYR A 64 3.02 -4.75 3.89
CA TYR A 64 2.75 -6.00 3.20
C TYR A 64 2.88 -5.84 1.68
N ALA A 65 2.32 -4.76 1.12
CA ALA A 65 2.42 -4.44 -0.30
C ALA A 65 3.89 -4.25 -0.74
N PHE A 66 4.70 -3.51 0.02
CA PHE A 66 6.08 -3.23 -0.36
C PHE A 66 6.94 -4.49 -0.34
N ILE A 67 6.73 -5.38 0.64
CA ILE A 67 7.42 -6.68 0.69
C ILE A 67 6.99 -7.56 -0.49
N LYS A 68 5.70 -7.60 -0.81
CA LYS A 68 5.17 -8.48 -1.87
C LYS A 68 5.49 -8.00 -3.28
N PHE A 69 5.50 -6.69 -3.49
CA PHE A 69 5.78 -6.07 -4.78
C PHE A 69 7.20 -5.54 -4.88
N ARG A 70 8.12 -5.94 -3.99
CA ARG A 70 9.50 -5.46 -3.94
C ARG A 70 10.21 -5.51 -5.30
N VAL A 71 9.99 -6.59 -6.06
CA VAL A 71 10.57 -6.78 -7.41
C VAL A 71 10.15 -5.71 -8.42
N TYR A 72 9.00 -5.07 -8.21
CA TYR A 72 8.47 -4.03 -9.09
C TYR A 72 8.70 -2.62 -8.56
N LEU A 73 8.77 -2.45 -7.23
CA LEU A 73 8.75 -1.13 -6.59
C LEU A 73 10.13 -0.63 -6.15
N LEU A 74 11.07 -1.53 -5.88
CA LEU A 74 12.39 -1.13 -5.42
C LEU A 74 13.23 -0.60 -6.57
N GLY A 75 13.80 0.60 -6.39
CA GLY A 75 14.59 1.28 -7.42
C GLY A 75 13.76 2.06 -8.44
N GLU A 76 12.43 2.02 -8.33
CA GLU A 76 11.55 2.87 -9.15
C GLU A 76 11.78 4.35 -8.85
N GLN A 77 11.74 5.17 -9.90
CA GLN A 77 11.95 6.60 -9.74
C GLN A 77 10.90 7.21 -8.82
N THR A 78 9.62 6.89 -8.98
CA THR A 78 8.53 7.21 -8.05
C THR A 78 7.31 6.37 -8.39
N PHE A 79 6.58 5.87 -7.38
CA PHE A 79 5.27 5.24 -7.57
C PHE A 79 4.21 5.83 -6.64
N ALA A 80 2.93 5.64 -7.01
CA ALA A 80 1.81 6.14 -6.22
C ALA A 80 1.24 5.04 -5.32
N VAL A 81 1.00 5.35 -4.05
CA VAL A 81 0.24 4.48 -3.12
C VAL A 81 -1.10 5.13 -2.83
N TYR A 82 -2.18 4.44 -3.14
CA TYR A 82 -3.54 4.83 -2.80
C TYR A 82 -4.00 4.07 -1.57
N THR A 83 -4.47 4.83 -0.58
CA THR A 83 -5.06 4.30 0.65
C THR A 83 -6.29 5.14 0.99
N ASP A 84 -7.28 4.51 1.61
CA ASP A 84 -8.50 5.17 2.05
C ASP A 84 -8.38 5.91 3.38
N HIS A 85 -7.15 6.00 3.91
CA HIS A 85 -6.91 6.60 5.20
C HIS A 85 -5.69 7.55 5.23
N ALA A 86 -5.90 8.73 5.82
CA ALA A 86 -4.94 9.83 5.86
C ALA A 86 -3.80 9.64 6.89
N SER A 87 -3.81 8.52 7.62
CA SER A 87 -2.91 8.19 8.74
C SER A 87 -1.44 8.27 8.39
N LEU A 88 -1.01 7.95 7.17
CA LEU A 88 0.42 8.06 6.84
C LEU A 88 0.94 9.50 6.86
N ARG A 89 0.10 10.49 6.54
CA ARG A 89 0.51 11.90 6.65
C ARG A 89 0.76 12.30 8.11
N THR A 90 0.13 11.61 9.07
CA THR A 90 0.24 11.92 10.50
C THR A 90 1.15 10.96 11.25
N ALA A 91 1.39 9.73 10.74
CA ALA A 91 2.22 8.72 11.38
C ALA A 91 3.66 9.20 11.57
N ALA A 92 4.26 9.85 10.57
CA ALA A 92 5.60 10.43 10.68
C ALA A 92 5.70 11.60 11.68
N LYS A 93 4.56 12.19 12.06
CA LYS A 93 4.48 13.32 13.01
C LYS A 93 4.12 12.88 14.43
N ASN A 94 3.90 11.59 14.66
CA ASN A 94 3.52 11.09 15.98
C ASN A 94 4.77 10.99 16.89
N PRO A 95 4.84 11.73 18.01
CA PRO A 95 6.00 11.68 18.92
C PRO A 95 6.12 10.34 19.67
N HIS A 96 5.08 9.50 19.65
CA HIS A 96 5.04 8.21 20.33
C HIS A 96 4.96 7.04 19.34
N LEU A 97 5.84 7.04 18.33
CA LEU A 97 5.97 5.93 17.39
C LEU A 97 6.41 4.66 18.13
N SER A 98 5.65 3.57 17.99
CA SER A 98 6.07 2.27 18.50
C SER A 98 7.34 1.79 17.77
N GLN A 99 8.17 0.99 18.43
CA GLN A 99 9.37 0.40 17.81
C GLN A 99 9.03 -0.41 16.54
N ARG A 100 7.82 -0.99 16.48
CA ARG A 100 7.30 -1.68 15.29
C ARG A 100 7.09 -0.70 14.13
N MET A 101 6.43 0.43 14.36
CA MET A 101 6.20 1.44 13.34
C MET A 101 7.51 2.06 12.89
N ALA A 102 8.47 2.30 13.80
CA ALA A 102 9.79 2.79 13.43
C ALA A 102 10.48 1.85 12.41
N ARG A 103 10.46 0.54 12.63
CA ARG A 103 10.99 -0.45 11.67
C ARG A 103 10.26 -0.41 10.32
N TRP A 104 8.96 -0.13 10.31
CA TRP A 104 8.18 -0.03 9.08
C TRP A 104 8.49 1.27 8.33
N LEU A 105 8.67 2.39 9.03
CA LEU A 105 9.10 3.65 8.43
C LEU A 105 10.50 3.53 7.82
N SER A 106 11.43 2.83 8.48
CA SER A 106 12.76 2.53 7.91
C SER A 106 12.65 1.73 6.61
N LEU A 107 11.78 0.71 6.57
CA LEU A 107 11.50 -0.02 5.33
C LEU A 107 10.96 0.90 4.24
N PHE A 108 10.03 1.81 4.59
CA PHE A 108 9.45 2.74 3.61
C PHE A 108 10.47 3.73 3.06
N ALA A 109 11.46 4.13 3.86
CA ALA A 109 12.52 5.03 3.42
C ALA A 109 13.41 4.44 2.29
N GLU A 110 13.37 3.11 2.08
CA GLU A 110 14.06 2.46 0.95
C GLU A 110 13.35 2.68 -0.40
N TYR A 111 12.12 3.21 -0.39
CA TYR A 111 11.28 3.37 -1.59
C TYR A 111 10.98 4.84 -1.85
N ASN A 112 10.92 5.24 -3.12
CA ASN A 112 10.43 6.57 -3.49
C ASN A 112 8.96 6.50 -3.91
N PHE A 113 8.06 7.03 -3.07
CA PHE A 113 6.63 6.96 -3.32
C PHE A 113 5.86 8.18 -2.81
N VAL A 114 4.68 8.39 -3.39
CA VAL A 114 3.73 9.41 -2.97
C VAL A 114 2.44 8.75 -2.50
N VAL A 115 1.96 9.13 -1.32
CA VAL A 115 0.70 8.64 -0.77
C VAL A 115 -0.45 9.55 -1.22
N HIS A 116 -1.44 8.96 -1.87
CA HIS A 116 -2.68 9.59 -2.25
C HIS A 116 -3.83 9.04 -1.42
N TYR A 117 -4.47 9.94 -0.67
CA TYR A 117 -5.71 9.63 0.04
C TYR A 117 -6.87 9.55 -0.96
N LYS A 118 -7.61 8.44 -0.97
CA LYS A 118 -8.86 8.32 -1.72
C LYS A 118 -9.98 7.86 -0.78
N PRO A 119 -10.91 8.74 -0.37
CA PRO A 119 -11.93 8.37 0.61
C PRO A 119 -12.70 7.12 0.17
N GLY A 120 -12.87 6.16 1.07
CA GLY A 120 -13.43 4.82 0.79
C GLY A 120 -14.84 4.80 0.16
N LYS A 121 -15.55 5.94 0.10
CA LYS A 121 -16.86 6.07 -0.54
C LYS A 121 -16.88 5.89 -2.07
N THR A 122 -15.74 5.62 -2.72
CA THR A 122 -15.70 5.34 -4.18
C THR A 122 -15.19 3.95 -4.54
N ASN A 123 -15.08 3.03 -3.58
CA ASN A 123 -14.96 1.60 -3.87
C ASN A 123 -16.37 0.99 -3.90
N MET A 124 -17.21 1.45 -4.84
CA MET A 124 -18.48 0.79 -5.09
C MET A 124 -18.19 -0.60 -5.69
N ARG A 125 -18.87 -1.58 -5.09
CA ARG A 125 -18.88 -3.03 -5.34
C ARG A 125 -18.73 -3.46 -6.79
#